data_AF-A0A3B0ZUS2-F1
#
_entry.id   AF-A0A3B0ZUS2-F1
#
_cell.length_a   1.000
_cell.length_b   1.000
_cell.length_c   1.000
_cell.angle_alpha   90.00
_cell.angle_beta   90.00
_cell.angle_gamma   90.00
#
_symmetry.space_group_name_H-M   'P 1'
#
loop_
_entity.id
_entity.type
_entity.pdbx_description
1 polymer ?
#
loop_
_entity_poly.entity_id
_entity_poly.type
_entity_poly.pdbx_seq_one_letter_code
_entity_poly.pdbx_strand_id
1 'polypeptide(L)'
;MNSYFLWAAVVMSVITFYVHTFIGSPVVAKPLLANTDLPVASKWLNYYCWHVTTIFTLLMGTGYAYVALNPDRPELAVFLTINTAAFSILSAAVAVKGNINPFRFPSTSLFASVALLGLAGLTLSG
;
A
#
# COMPACT_ATOMS: atom_id res chain seq x y z
N MET A 1 20.86 7.02 6.26
CA MET A 1 19.79 6.13 5.77
C MET A 1 20.38 4.76 5.50
N ASN A 2 19.67 3.71 5.88
CA ASN A 2 20.12 2.34 5.71
C ASN A 2 19.53 1.74 4.42
N SER A 3 20.41 1.48 3.44
CA SER A 3 20.01 1.02 2.10
C SER A 3 19.35 -0.36 2.12
N TYR A 4 19.74 -1.27 3.03
CA TYR A 4 19.13 -2.59 3.13
C TYR A 4 17.64 -2.53 3.47
N PHE A 5 17.26 -1.67 4.43
CA PHE A 5 15.85 -1.49 4.80
C PHE A 5 15.06 -0.75 3.71
N LEU A 6 15.68 0.19 2.99
CA LEU A 6 15.04 0.83 1.83
C LEU A 6 14.75 -0.19 0.71
N TRP A 7 15.71 -1.05 0.38
CA TRP A 7 15.49 -2.14 -0.59
C TRP A 7 14.45 -3.16 -0.11
N ALA A 8 14.43 -3.47 1.18
CA ALA A 8 13.36 -4.29 1.74
C ALA A 8 11.97 -3.61 1.59
N ALA A 9 11.88 -2.29 1.80
CA ALA A 9 10.65 -1.52 1.57
C ALA A 9 10.22 -1.54 0.09
N VAL A 10 11.17 -1.53 -0.85
CA VAL A 10 10.91 -1.71 -2.29
C VAL A 10 10.29 -3.09 -2.54
N VAL A 11 10.93 -4.16 -2.07
CA VAL A 11 10.44 -5.54 -2.25
C VAL A 11 9.03 -5.69 -1.66
N MET A 12 8.80 -5.19 -0.45
CA MET A 12 7.48 -5.26 0.18
C MET A 12 6.43 -4.41 -0.54
N SER A 13 6.81 -3.27 -1.13
CA SER A 13 5.91 -2.46 -1.96
C SER A 13 5.53 -3.20 -3.25
N VAL A 14 6.48 -3.90 -3.89
CA VAL A 14 6.23 -4.74 -5.07
C VAL A 14 5.33 -5.93 -4.72
N ILE A 15 5.55 -6.57 -3.58
CA ILE A 15 4.65 -7.62 -3.07
C ILE A 15 3.24 -7.05 -2.85
N THR A 16 3.14 -5.87 -2.23
CA THR A 16 1.85 -5.20 -1.99
C THR A 16 1.12 -4.91 -3.30
N PHE A 17 1.83 -4.37 -4.30
CA PHE A 17 1.30 -4.17 -5.66
C PHE A 17 0.81 -5.48 -6.27
N TYR A 18 1.63 -6.53 -6.23
CA TYR A 18 1.27 -7.83 -6.80
C TYR A 18 0.04 -8.46 -6.13
N VAL A 19 0.00 -8.44 -4.79
CA VAL A 19 -1.14 -8.92 -4.00
C VAL A 19 -2.39 -8.12 -4.35
N HIS A 20 -2.32 -6.79 -4.38
CA HIS A 20 -3.45 -5.93 -4.74
C HIS A 20 -3.95 -6.26 -6.15
N THR A 21 -3.07 -6.23 -7.15
CA THR A 21 -3.45 -6.35 -8.56
C THR A 21 -3.92 -7.75 -8.94
N PHE A 22 -3.25 -8.81 -8.52
CA PHE A 22 -3.52 -10.15 -9.04
C PHE A 22 -4.29 -11.03 -8.07
N ILE A 23 -3.97 -10.97 -6.77
CA ILE A 23 -4.61 -11.79 -5.74
C ILE A 23 -5.91 -11.13 -5.27
N GLY A 24 -5.91 -9.81 -5.10
CA GLY A 24 -7.06 -9.05 -4.63
C GLY A 24 -8.15 -8.89 -5.69
N SER A 25 -7.80 -8.73 -6.97
CA SER A 25 -8.76 -8.51 -8.05
C SER A 25 -9.88 -9.56 -8.14
N PRO A 26 -9.62 -10.88 -8.11
CA PRO A 26 -10.69 -11.88 -8.15
C PRO A 26 -11.57 -11.88 -6.89
N VAL A 27 -11.07 -11.41 -5.75
CA VAL A 27 -11.78 -11.42 -4.47
C VAL A 27 -12.57 -10.13 -4.21
N VAL A 28 -12.12 -9.00 -4.76
CA VAL A 28 -12.69 -7.67 -4.47
C VAL A 28 -13.26 -7.01 -5.73
N ALA A 29 -12.44 -6.81 -6.76
CA ALA A 29 -12.85 -6.06 -7.95
C ALA A 29 -13.88 -6.83 -8.80
N LYS A 30 -13.70 -8.14 -9.02
CA LYS A 30 -14.66 -8.94 -9.79
C LYS A 30 -16.05 -9.00 -9.11
N PRO A 31 -16.17 -9.33 -7.80
CA PRO A 31 -17.47 -9.35 -7.13
C PRO A 31 -18.14 -7.96 -7.08
N LEU A 32 -17.36 -6.89 -6.91
CA LEU A 32 -17.88 -5.52 -6.94
C LEU A 32 -18.60 -5.22 -8.27
N LEU A 33 -17.99 -5.56 -9.40
CA LEU A 33 -18.57 -5.30 -10.72
C LEU A 33 -19.77 -6.22 -11.04
N ALA A 34 -19.71 -7.46 -10.57
CA ALA A 34 -20.78 -8.45 -10.73
C ALA A 34 -22.02 -8.14 -9.87
N ASN A 35 -21.90 -7.33 -8.81
CA ASN A 35 -23.02 -6.99 -7.95
C ASN A 35 -24.11 -6.21 -8.72
N THR A 36 -25.37 -6.66 -8.61
CA THR A 36 -26.54 -6.07 -9.29
C THR A 36 -27.33 -5.11 -8.40
N ASP A 37 -27.10 -5.11 -7.10
CA ASP A 37 -27.82 -4.32 -6.11
C ASP A 37 -27.21 -2.91 -5.94
N LEU A 38 -25.97 -2.72 -6.40
CA LEU A 38 -25.26 -1.45 -6.34
C LEU A 38 -25.54 -0.57 -7.57
N PRO A 39 -25.75 0.76 -7.36
CA PRO A 39 -25.81 1.73 -8.45
C PRO A 39 -24.55 1.66 -9.33
N VAL A 40 -24.73 1.81 -10.65
CA VAL A 40 -23.65 1.75 -11.64
C VAL A 40 -22.52 2.72 -11.30
N ALA A 41 -22.85 3.95 -10.91
CA ALA A 41 -21.87 4.97 -10.53
C ALA A 41 -20.99 4.54 -9.34
N SER A 42 -21.59 3.95 -8.30
CA SER A 42 -20.86 3.48 -7.12
C SER A 42 -19.90 2.33 -7.45
N LYS A 43 -20.28 1.42 -8.37
CA LYS A 43 -19.40 0.33 -8.82
C LYS A 43 -18.16 0.86 -9.53
N TRP A 44 -18.37 1.72 -10.51
CA TRP A 44 -17.26 2.26 -11.32
C TRP A 44 -16.38 3.23 -10.55
N LEU A 45 -16.93 4.00 -9.60
CA LEU A 45 -16.12 4.82 -8.71
C LEU A 45 -15.20 3.97 -7.83
N ASN A 46 -15.71 2.89 -7.23
CA ASN A 46 -14.87 1.99 -6.44
C ASN A 46 -13.85 1.23 -7.30
N TYR A 47 -14.22 0.85 -8.53
CA TYR A 47 -13.29 0.25 -9.49
C TYR A 47 -12.20 1.23 -9.96
N TYR A 48 -12.52 2.51 -10.08
CA TYR A 48 -11.53 3.56 -10.29
C TYR A 48 -10.59 3.68 -9.09
N CYS A 49 -11.12 3.77 -7.86
CA CYS A 49 -10.33 3.80 -6.63
C CYS A 49 -9.38 2.59 -6.53
N TRP A 50 -9.83 1.41 -6.94
CA TRP A 50 -8.99 0.22 -7.04
C TRP A 50 -7.75 0.43 -7.91
N HIS A 51 -7.90 1.05 -9.09
CA HIS A 51 -6.80 1.33 -10.00
C HIS A 51 -5.90 2.47 -9.50
N VAL A 52 -6.47 3.48 -8.85
CA VAL A 52 -5.68 4.51 -8.16
C VAL A 52 -4.74 3.87 -7.14
N THR A 53 -5.24 2.93 -6.31
CA THR A 53 -4.39 2.18 -5.37
C THR A 53 -3.34 1.32 -6.07
N THR A 54 -3.66 0.68 -7.19
CA THR A 54 -2.68 -0.04 -8.02
C THR A 54 -1.52 0.86 -8.46
N ILE A 55 -1.84 2.05 -8.97
CA ILE A 55 -0.82 3.01 -9.41
C ILE A 55 0.02 3.48 -8.22
N PHE A 56 -0.63 3.82 -7.10
CA PHE A 56 0.07 4.28 -5.90
C PHE A 56 1.03 3.23 -5.36
N THR A 57 0.59 1.97 -5.21
CA THR A 57 1.44 0.88 -4.68
C THR A 57 2.66 0.62 -5.56
N LEU A 58 2.52 0.72 -6.88
CA LEU A 58 3.65 0.64 -7.81
C LEU A 58 4.60 1.84 -7.62
N LEU A 59 4.06 3.06 -7.59
CA LEU A 59 4.85 4.28 -7.44
C LEU A 59 5.62 4.33 -6.11
N MET A 60 5.04 3.81 -5.03
CA MET A 60 5.70 3.72 -3.73
C MET A 60 6.96 2.84 -3.80
N GLY A 61 6.87 1.68 -4.48
CA GLY A 61 8.04 0.83 -4.72
C GLY A 61 9.11 1.55 -5.54
N THR A 62 8.73 2.25 -6.61
CA THR A 62 9.69 3.03 -7.42
C THR A 62 10.29 4.21 -6.64
N GLY A 63 9.52 4.83 -5.74
CA GLY A 63 9.98 5.95 -4.92
C GLY A 63 11.01 5.52 -3.88
N TYR A 64 10.77 4.41 -3.16
CA TYR A 64 11.77 3.86 -2.26
C TYR A 64 13.03 3.39 -3.01
N ALA A 65 12.88 2.81 -4.21
CA ALA A 65 14.02 2.41 -5.04
C ALA A 65 14.85 3.62 -5.48
N TYR A 66 14.17 4.71 -5.86
CA TYR A 66 14.83 5.96 -6.21
C TYR A 66 15.66 6.51 -5.04
N VAL A 67 15.11 6.53 -3.81
CA VAL A 67 15.86 6.98 -2.61
C VAL A 67 16.99 6.02 -2.25
N ALA A 68 16.81 4.71 -2.43
CA ALA A 68 17.86 3.73 -2.19
C ALA A 68 19.07 3.92 -3.12
N LEU A 69 18.83 4.38 -4.36
CA LEU A 69 19.86 4.74 -5.34
C LEU A 69 20.40 6.17 -5.17
N ASN A 70 19.61 7.08 -4.57
CA ASN A 70 19.93 8.50 -4.38
C ASN A 70 19.74 8.88 -2.89
N PRO A 71 20.68 8.51 -2.01
CA PRO A 71 20.53 8.67 -0.56
C PRO A 71 20.63 10.13 -0.08
N ASP A 72 20.80 11.09 -0.98
CA ASP A 72 20.75 12.53 -0.70
C ASP A 72 19.31 13.09 -0.63
N ARG A 73 18.27 12.25 -0.84
CA ARG A 73 16.86 12.66 -0.92
C ARG A 73 15.98 12.02 0.18
N PRO A 74 16.26 12.23 1.48
CA PRO A 74 15.53 11.60 2.57
C PRO A 74 14.04 12.01 2.62
N GLU A 75 13.68 13.19 2.10
CA GLU A 75 12.34 13.76 2.16
C GLU A 75 11.31 12.87 1.45
N LEU A 76 11.70 12.24 0.33
CA LEU A 76 10.83 11.32 -0.39
C LEU A 76 10.58 10.04 0.41
N ALA A 77 11.60 9.49 1.08
CA ALA A 77 11.41 8.33 1.96
C ALA A 77 10.55 8.67 3.18
N VAL A 78 10.68 9.88 3.75
CA VAL A 78 9.80 10.38 4.83
C VAL A 78 8.35 10.44 4.34
N PHE A 79 8.10 11.09 3.19
CA PHE A 79 6.77 11.20 2.60
C PHE A 79 6.13 9.84 2.37
N LEU A 80 6.85 8.91 1.74
CA LEU A 80 6.37 7.56 1.46
C LEU A 80 6.07 6.78 2.76
N THR A 81 6.88 6.97 3.79
CA THR A 81 6.71 6.31 5.09
C THR A 81 5.48 6.82 5.83
N ILE A 82 5.23 8.14 5.80
CA ILE A 82 4.00 8.73 6.34
C ILE A 82 2.78 8.25 5.55
N ASN A 83 2.88 8.21 4.22
CA ASN A 83 1.77 7.81 3.36
C ASN A 83 1.38 6.32 3.54
N THR A 84 2.36 5.42 3.60
CA THR A 84 2.14 3.99 3.92
C THR A 84 1.51 3.80 5.30
N ALA A 85 2.02 4.51 6.32
CA ALA A 85 1.44 4.46 7.66
C ALA A 85 -0.02 4.94 7.66
N ALA A 86 -0.31 6.05 6.98
CA ALA A 86 -1.66 6.58 6.85
C ALA A 86 -2.61 5.60 6.15
N PHE A 87 -2.17 4.94 5.07
CA PHE A 87 -2.96 3.90 4.40
C PHE A 87 -3.21 2.68 5.28
N SER A 88 -2.22 2.25 6.08
CA SER A 88 -2.40 1.18 7.05
C SER A 88 -3.44 1.55 8.11
N ILE A 89 -3.36 2.76 8.67
CA ILE A 89 -4.30 3.25 9.69
C ILE A 89 -5.71 3.36 9.10
N LEU A 90 -5.85 3.93 7.90
CA LEU A 90 -7.13 4.02 7.21
C LEU A 90 -7.72 2.63 6.93
N SER A 91 -6.90 1.70 6.45
CA SER A 91 -7.30 0.31 6.20
C SER A 91 -7.83 -0.35 7.48
N ALA A 92 -7.12 -0.19 8.60
CA ALA A 92 -7.56 -0.72 9.88
C ALA A 92 -8.89 -0.09 10.34
N ALA A 93 -9.03 1.24 10.21
CA ALA A 93 -10.26 1.96 10.56
C ALA A 93 -11.47 1.48 9.74
N VAL A 94 -11.28 1.27 8.42
CA VAL A 94 -12.32 0.74 7.53
C VAL A 94 -12.67 -0.71 7.91
N ALA A 95 -11.67 -1.55 8.21
CA ALA A 95 -11.90 -2.93 8.65
C ALA A 95 -12.72 -2.98 9.95
N VAL A 96 -12.35 -2.18 10.95
CA VAL A 96 -13.12 -2.05 12.21
C VAL A 96 -14.55 -1.61 11.93
N LYS A 97 -14.75 -0.58 11.10
CA LYS A 97 -16.08 -0.10 10.72
C LYS A 97 -16.91 -1.17 9.99
N GLY A 98 -16.24 -2.04 9.23
CA GLY A 98 -16.86 -3.18 8.55
C GLY A 98 -17.07 -4.41 9.44
N ASN A 99 -16.77 -4.35 10.74
CA ASN A 99 -16.75 -5.52 11.64
C ASN A 99 -15.83 -6.66 11.15
N ILE A 100 -14.74 -6.30 10.47
CA ILE A 100 -13.69 -7.19 10.00
C ILE A 100 -12.49 -7.04 10.93
N ASN A 101 -11.88 -8.16 11.35
CA ASN A 101 -10.61 -8.09 12.07
C ASN A 101 -9.55 -7.39 11.18
N PRO A 102 -8.94 -6.26 11.62
CA PRO A 102 -7.96 -5.52 10.82
C PRO A 102 -6.79 -6.36 10.28
N PHE A 103 -6.34 -7.37 11.03
CA PHE A 103 -5.26 -8.26 10.59
C PHE A 103 -5.70 -9.25 9.52
N ARG A 104 -7.01 -9.48 9.35
CA ARG A 104 -7.56 -10.26 8.23
C ARG A 104 -7.77 -9.40 6.98
N PHE A 105 -7.55 -8.10 7.06
CA PHE A 105 -7.64 -7.19 5.93
C PHE A 105 -6.24 -6.92 5.36
N PRO A 106 -5.84 -7.56 4.24
CA PRO A 106 -4.43 -7.66 3.84
C PRO A 106 -3.71 -6.31 3.69
N SER A 107 -4.44 -5.28 3.26
CA SER A 107 -3.87 -3.94 3.09
C SER A 107 -3.37 -3.33 4.41
N THR A 108 -3.97 -3.67 5.56
CA THR A 108 -3.50 -3.19 6.87
C THR A 108 -2.08 -3.67 7.14
N SER A 109 -1.85 -4.99 7.12
CA SER A 109 -0.53 -5.56 7.41
C SER A 109 0.51 -5.25 6.33
N LEU A 110 0.11 -5.21 5.06
CA LEU A 110 1.03 -4.93 3.95
C LEU A 110 1.54 -3.50 4.01
N PHE A 111 0.66 -2.50 4.16
CA PHE A 111 1.10 -1.11 4.28
C PHE A 111 1.86 -0.84 5.58
N ALA A 112 1.47 -1.46 6.69
CA ALA A 112 2.24 -1.38 7.95
C ALA A 112 3.67 -1.90 7.75
N SER A 113 3.84 -3.04 7.07
CA SER A 113 5.16 -3.63 6.83
C SER A 113 6.04 -2.72 6.00
N VAL A 114 5.51 -2.11 4.93
CA VAL A 114 6.25 -1.12 4.13
C VAL A 114 6.61 0.10 4.98
N ALA A 115 5.68 0.62 5.78
CA ALA A 115 5.92 1.78 6.65
C ALA A 115 7.03 1.51 7.67
N LEU A 116 7.03 0.35 8.31
CA LEU A 116 8.06 -0.04 9.28
C LEU A 116 9.44 -0.17 8.63
N LEU A 117 9.51 -0.72 7.42
CA LEU A 117 10.77 -0.82 6.66
C LEU A 117 11.26 0.55 6.18
N GLY A 118 10.36 1.42 5.72
CA GLY A 118 10.68 2.80 5.37
C GLY A 118 11.21 3.59 6.57
N LEU A 119 10.55 3.45 7.73
CA LEU A 119 11.00 4.06 8.99
C LEU A 119 12.36 3.53 9.41
N ALA A 120 12.57 2.21 9.37
CA ALA A 120 13.86 1.59 9.68
C ALA A 120 14.98 2.09 8.74
N GLY A 121 14.69 2.25 7.44
CA GLY A 121 15.62 2.83 6.46
C GLY A 121 15.98 4.29 6.74
N LEU A 122 15.09 5.05 7.37
CA LEU A 122 15.33 6.43 7.78
C LEU A 122 16.11 6.53 9.09
N THR A 123 15.76 5.72 10.11
CA THR A 123 16.22 5.94 11.49
C THR A 123 17.36 5.04 11.93
N LEU A 124 17.50 3.85 11.35
CA LEU A 124 18.59 2.95 11.73
C LEU A 124 19.87 3.36 11.01
N SER A 125 20.99 3.34 11.74
CA SER A 125 22.31 3.47 11.14
C SER A 125 22.54 2.32 10.17
N GLY A 126 23.22 2.64 9.06
CA GLY A 126 23.62 1.70 8.01
C GLY A 126 25.12 1.78 7.84
#